data_AF-A0A8W8IRK3-F1
#
_entry.id   AF-A0A8W8IRK3-F1
#
_cell.length_a   1.000
_cell.length_b   1.000
_cell.length_c   1.000
_cell.angle_alpha   90.00
_cell.angle_beta   90.00
_cell.angle_gamma   90.00
#
_symmetry.space_group_name_H-M   'P 1'
#
loop_
_entity.id
_entity.type
_entity.pdbx_description
1 polymer ?
#
loop_
_entity_poly.entity_id
_entity_poly.type
_entity_poly.pdbx_seq_one_letter_code
_entity_poly.pdbx_strand_id
1 'polypeptide(L)'
;MKCPIGTFGENCTENCPDGTYGELCSQRCDCKINQRCNLLFGCLECLNGTNSTNCVARCPDNMYGKSCSLKCQCKRNQKCDRIFGCIEQDLEPQFTFSTFTLLKISAGFLIIISIVIGVTVCVVKRITLSRKYSVYQSPVPLFYSGDKQIQLSEIEQGHYQTLF
;
A
#
# COMPACT_ATOMS: atom_id res chain seq x y z
N MET A 1 -14.82 -27.71 35.98
CA MET A 1 -14.66 -27.09 34.65
C MET A 1 -15.28 -25.70 34.69
N LYS A 2 -14.56 -24.68 34.23
CA LYS A 2 -15.00 -23.28 34.26
C LYS A 2 -15.20 -22.81 32.82
N CYS A 3 -16.41 -22.37 32.50
CA CYS A 3 -16.71 -21.85 31.16
C CYS A 3 -16.15 -20.44 30.96
N PRO A 4 -15.83 -20.07 29.70
CA PRO A 4 -15.60 -18.68 29.34
C PRO A 4 -16.79 -17.79 29.74
N ILE A 5 -16.51 -16.50 30.00
CA ILE A 5 -17.56 -15.53 30.32
C ILE A 5 -18.55 -15.42 29.15
N GLY A 6 -19.85 -15.43 29.45
CA GLY A 6 -20.89 -15.36 28.43
C GLY A 6 -21.29 -16.69 27.80
N THR A 7 -20.72 -17.81 28.24
CA THR A 7 -21.18 -19.16 27.86
C THR A 7 -21.51 -20.04 29.06
N PHE A 8 -22.33 -21.05 28.82
CA PHE A 8 -22.79 -22.04 29.80
C PHE A 8 -23.00 -23.42 29.14
N GLY A 9 -23.49 -24.39 29.91
CA GLY A 9 -23.74 -25.77 29.47
C GLY A 9 -22.60 -26.73 29.82
N GLU A 10 -22.82 -28.02 29.59
CA GLU A 10 -21.88 -29.10 29.97
C GLU A 10 -20.51 -28.95 29.28
N ASN A 11 -20.53 -28.48 28.02
CA ASN A 11 -19.34 -28.27 27.19
C ASN A 11 -19.02 -26.79 26.92
N CYS A 12 -19.67 -25.84 27.63
CA CYS A 12 -19.47 -24.40 27.46
C CYS A 12 -19.73 -23.85 26.04
N THR A 13 -20.56 -24.55 25.25
CA THR A 13 -20.90 -24.20 23.86
C THR A 13 -22.13 -23.32 23.73
N GLU A 14 -22.92 -23.17 24.79
CA GLU A 14 -24.17 -22.41 24.77
C GLU A 14 -23.90 -20.97 25.19
N ASN A 15 -24.32 -20.00 24.39
CA ASN A 15 -24.24 -18.58 24.76
C ASN A 15 -25.28 -18.26 25.82
N CYS A 16 -24.99 -17.30 26.70
CA CYS A 16 -25.98 -16.88 27.69
C CYS A 16 -27.33 -16.53 27.07
N PRO A 17 -28.43 -16.99 27.68
CA PRO A 17 -29.76 -16.65 27.21
C PRO A 17 -30.01 -15.14 27.31
N ASP A 18 -30.90 -14.64 26.44
CA ASP A 18 -31.25 -13.23 26.40
C ASP A 18 -31.62 -12.70 27.79
N GLY A 19 -31.01 -11.56 28.16
CA GLY A 19 -31.21 -10.94 29.47
C GLY A 19 -30.28 -11.42 30.57
N THR A 20 -29.29 -12.28 30.27
CA THR A 20 -28.26 -12.73 31.23
C THR A 20 -26.84 -12.54 30.72
N TYR A 21 -25.88 -12.45 31.63
CA TYR A 21 -24.47 -12.25 31.31
C TYR A 21 -23.55 -12.78 32.42
N GLY A 22 -22.24 -12.74 32.16
CA GLY A 22 -21.21 -13.08 33.14
C GLY A 22 -20.85 -14.57 33.13
N GLU A 23 -20.14 -15.00 34.16
CA GLU A 23 -19.76 -16.42 34.29
C GLU A 23 -20.99 -17.28 34.52
N LEU A 24 -21.13 -18.33 33.70
CA LEU A 24 -22.27 -19.26 33.73
C LEU A 24 -23.64 -18.54 33.68
N CYS A 25 -23.69 -17.33 33.11
CA CYS A 25 -24.91 -16.54 32.96
C CYS A 25 -25.61 -16.22 34.30
N SER A 26 -24.83 -16.13 35.37
CA SER A 26 -25.32 -15.92 36.74
C SER A 26 -25.87 -14.52 37.00
N GLN A 27 -25.59 -13.56 36.12
CA GLN A 27 -26.04 -12.17 36.28
C GLN A 27 -27.18 -11.85 35.32
N ARG A 28 -28.14 -11.06 35.80
CA ARG A 28 -29.28 -10.59 35.01
C ARG A 28 -29.05 -9.15 34.54
N CYS A 29 -29.37 -8.88 33.29
CA CYS A 29 -29.32 -7.54 32.73
C CYS A 29 -30.49 -6.68 33.23
N ASP A 30 -30.16 -5.51 33.78
CA ASP A 30 -31.11 -4.43 34.11
C ASP A 30 -30.74 -3.17 33.32
N CYS A 31 -31.06 -3.22 32.02
CA CYS A 31 -30.58 -2.22 31.06
C CYS A 31 -31.55 -1.05 30.92
N LYS A 32 -31.00 0.16 30.85
CA LYS A 32 -31.78 1.39 30.63
C LYS A 32 -32.22 1.50 29.17
N ILE A 33 -33.12 2.44 28.89
CA ILE A 33 -33.45 2.85 27.51
C ILE A 33 -32.13 3.19 26.78
N ASN A 34 -31.98 2.72 25.54
CA ASN A 34 -30.76 2.84 24.72
C ASN A 34 -29.60 1.94 25.13
N GLN A 35 -29.87 0.86 25.87
CA GLN A 35 -28.89 -0.16 26.16
C GLN A 35 -29.37 -1.54 25.70
N ARG A 36 -28.43 -2.40 25.34
CA ARG A 36 -28.67 -3.81 25.07
C ARG A 36 -27.93 -4.67 26.08
N CYS A 37 -28.52 -5.81 26.40
CA CYS A 37 -27.87 -6.84 27.18
C CYS A 37 -26.79 -7.54 26.34
N ASN A 38 -25.56 -7.52 26.82
CA ASN A 38 -24.41 -8.22 26.26
C ASN A 38 -24.02 -9.35 27.21
N LEU A 39 -23.82 -10.54 26.64
CA LEU A 39 -23.50 -11.77 27.37
C LEU A 39 -22.18 -11.72 28.18
N LEU A 40 -21.24 -10.83 27.86
CA LEU A 40 -19.99 -10.66 28.62
C LEU A 40 -20.10 -9.54 29.65
N PHE A 41 -20.57 -8.37 29.21
CA PHE A 41 -20.42 -7.11 29.95
C PHE A 41 -21.72 -6.61 30.60
N GLY A 42 -22.84 -7.28 30.39
CA GLY A 42 -24.15 -6.80 30.84
C GLY A 42 -24.65 -5.66 29.96
N CYS A 43 -25.03 -4.54 30.55
CA CYS A 43 -25.68 -3.47 29.80
C CYS A 43 -24.69 -2.58 29.06
N LEU A 44 -24.80 -2.55 27.72
CA LEU A 44 -23.99 -1.71 26.83
C LEU A 44 -24.87 -0.71 26.09
N GLU A 45 -24.35 0.48 25.83
CA GLU A 45 -25.08 1.47 25.02
C GLU A 45 -25.28 1.01 23.57
N CYS A 46 -26.41 1.40 22.98
CA CYS A 46 -26.69 1.18 21.56
C CYS A 46 -25.67 1.91 20.68
N LEU A 47 -25.28 1.26 19.58
CA LEU A 47 -24.51 1.91 18.53
C LEU A 47 -25.38 2.94 17.79
N ASN A 48 -24.73 3.96 17.24
CA ASN A 48 -25.38 4.94 16.38
C ASN A 48 -26.08 4.25 15.21
N GLY A 49 -27.23 4.77 14.79
CA GLY A 49 -28.03 4.18 13.71
C GLY A 49 -28.95 3.02 14.12
N THR A 50 -29.10 2.79 15.42
CA THR A 50 -30.06 1.82 15.99
C THR A 50 -31.03 2.48 16.96
N ASN A 51 -32.22 1.89 17.09
CA ASN A 51 -33.30 2.43 17.92
C ASN A 51 -33.07 2.23 19.42
N SER A 52 -33.85 2.95 20.22
CA SER A 52 -33.73 3.02 21.68
C SER A 52 -34.22 1.79 22.44
N THR A 53 -35.13 1.00 21.86
CA THR A 53 -35.87 -0.02 22.59
C THR A 53 -35.06 -1.30 22.83
N ASN A 54 -34.25 -1.73 21.86
CA ASN A 54 -33.43 -2.96 21.98
C ASN A 54 -32.10 -2.90 21.18
N CYS A 55 -31.76 -1.75 20.59
CA CYS A 55 -30.63 -1.61 19.65
C CYS A 55 -30.65 -2.59 18.45
N VAL A 56 -31.79 -3.24 18.17
CA VAL A 56 -31.93 -4.21 17.06
C VAL A 56 -32.44 -3.53 15.81
N ALA A 57 -33.47 -2.68 15.94
CA ALA A 57 -34.06 -2.03 14.79
C ALA A 57 -33.15 -0.90 14.29
N ARG A 58 -33.07 -0.77 12.97
CA ARG A 58 -32.42 0.37 12.32
C ARG A 58 -33.17 1.66 12.62
N CYS A 59 -32.49 2.80 12.55
CA CYS A 59 -33.19 4.08 12.59
C CYS A 59 -34.24 4.17 11.49
N PRO A 60 -35.41 4.77 11.80
CA PRO A 60 -36.41 5.09 10.79
C PRO A 60 -35.83 6.11 9.80
N ASP A 61 -36.46 6.17 8.63
CA ASP A 61 -36.05 7.08 7.57
C ASP A 61 -35.99 8.53 8.08
N ASN A 62 -34.98 9.27 7.59
CA ASN A 62 -34.70 10.65 7.99
C ASN A 62 -34.27 10.85 9.46
N MET A 63 -33.85 9.80 10.17
CA MET A 63 -33.28 9.92 11.51
C MET A 63 -31.89 9.29 11.61
N TYR A 64 -31.04 9.82 12.49
CA TYR A 64 -29.68 9.37 12.67
C TYR A 64 -29.16 9.55 14.11
N GLY A 65 -27.94 9.08 14.35
CA GLY A 65 -27.24 9.24 15.62
C GLY A 65 -27.64 8.21 16.68
N LYS A 66 -27.25 8.48 17.92
CA LYS A 66 -27.57 7.60 19.06
C LYS A 66 -29.07 7.57 19.27
N SER A 67 -29.64 6.38 19.33
CA SER A 67 -31.06 6.17 19.59
C SER A 67 -32.00 6.80 18.57
N CYS A 68 -31.49 7.15 17.39
CA CYS A 68 -32.23 7.87 16.36
C CYS A 68 -32.82 9.19 16.88
N SER A 69 -32.11 9.87 17.79
CA SER A 69 -32.58 11.11 18.42
C SER A 69 -32.45 12.34 17.52
N LEU A 70 -31.70 12.25 16.42
CA LEU A 70 -31.45 13.36 15.51
C LEU A 70 -32.23 13.17 14.20
N LYS A 71 -32.74 14.28 13.67
CA LYS A 71 -33.44 14.31 12.38
C LYS A 71 -32.50 14.82 11.27
N CYS A 72 -32.49 14.13 10.15
CA CYS A 72 -31.74 14.55 8.97
C CYS A 72 -32.34 15.82 8.35
N GLN A 73 -31.48 16.79 8.07
CA GLN A 73 -31.82 18.05 7.40
C GLN A 73 -30.91 18.21 6.17
N CYS A 74 -31.03 17.27 5.24
CA CYS A 74 -30.10 17.12 4.13
C CYS A 74 -30.44 18.04 2.95
N LYS A 75 -29.42 18.52 2.25
CA LYS A 75 -29.60 19.25 0.98
C LYS A 75 -29.98 18.28 -0.15
N ARG A 76 -30.43 18.80 -1.30
CA ARG A 76 -30.93 18.00 -2.46
C ARG A 76 -30.00 16.87 -2.95
N ASN A 77 -28.68 16.97 -2.72
CA ASN A 77 -27.68 15.99 -3.17
C ASN A 77 -27.09 15.15 -2.02
N GLN A 78 -27.73 15.16 -0.85
CA GLN A 78 -27.27 14.43 0.32
C GLN A 78 -28.28 13.35 0.70
N LYS A 79 -27.78 12.18 1.07
CA LYS A 79 -28.58 11.09 1.66
C LYS A 79 -28.48 11.16 3.17
N CYS A 80 -29.60 10.86 3.82
CA CYS A 80 -29.61 10.59 5.25
C CYS A 80 -29.04 9.20 5.52
N ASP A 81 -27.81 9.16 6.01
CA ASP A 81 -27.21 8.01 6.66
C ASP A 81 -27.59 7.96 8.15
N ARG A 82 -27.97 6.77 8.61
CA ARG A 82 -28.43 6.54 9.98
C ARG A 82 -27.35 6.74 11.06
N ILE A 83 -26.07 6.66 10.71
CA ILE A 83 -24.95 6.84 11.64
C ILE A 83 -24.47 8.29 11.55
N PHE A 84 -24.21 8.78 10.34
CA PHE A 84 -23.49 10.02 10.08
C PHE A 84 -24.41 11.22 9.77
N GLY A 85 -25.71 11.00 9.58
CA GLY A 85 -26.64 12.04 9.18
C GLY A 85 -26.52 12.34 7.69
N CYS A 86 -26.36 13.60 7.30
CA CYS A 86 -26.34 13.96 5.88
C CYS A 86 -24.97 13.71 5.26
N ILE A 87 -24.90 12.72 4.37
CA ILE A 87 -23.71 12.40 3.57
C ILE A 87 -23.94 12.78 2.12
N GLU A 88 -22.90 13.26 1.43
CA GLU A 88 -22.99 13.53 -0.01
C GLU A 88 -23.18 12.22 -0.76
N GLN A 89 -24.22 12.15 -1.59
CA GLN A 89 -24.35 11.07 -2.58
C GLN A 89 -23.50 11.44 -3.78
N ASP A 90 -22.20 11.32 -3.65
CA ASP A 90 -21.39 11.15 -4.84
C ASP A 90 -21.76 9.78 -5.42
N LEU A 91 -22.58 9.82 -6.46
CA LEU A 91 -22.69 8.70 -7.39
C LEU A 91 -21.26 8.36 -7.81
N GLU A 92 -20.87 7.13 -7.48
CA GLU A 92 -19.64 6.45 -7.85
C GLU A 92 -18.36 7.03 -7.22
N PRO A 93 -17.61 6.23 -6.43
CA PRO A 93 -16.19 6.21 -6.70
C PRO A 93 -16.09 5.65 -8.13
N GLN A 94 -16.08 6.52 -9.12
CA GLN A 94 -15.43 6.20 -10.38
C GLN A 94 -13.98 6.05 -10.01
N PHE A 95 -13.64 4.87 -9.48
CA PHE A 95 -12.32 4.30 -9.56
C PHE A 95 -12.04 4.34 -11.06
N THR A 96 -11.47 5.43 -11.55
CA THR A 96 -11.21 5.68 -12.95
C THR A 96 -10.08 4.74 -13.33
N PHE A 97 -10.45 3.48 -13.53
CA PHE A 97 -9.66 2.44 -14.15
C PHE A 97 -9.04 2.97 -15.45
N SER A 98 -9.71 3.91 -16.12
CA SER A 98 -9.23 4.62 -17.31
C SER A 98 -8.02 5.54 -17.05
N THR A 99 -8.01 6.37 -15.99
CA THR A 99 -6.86 7.27 -15.74
C THR A 99 -5.63 6.51 -15.24
N PHE A 100 -5.81 5.51 -14.38
CA PHE A 100 -4.71 4.66 -13.90
C PHE A 100 -4.13 3.75 -15.00
N THR A 101 -4.96 3.25 -15.91
CA THR A 101 -4.50 2.46 -17.06
C THR A 101 -3.71 3.34 -18.04
N LEU A 102 -4.19 4.54 -18.36
CA LEU A 102 -3.48 5.47 -19.26
C LEU A 102 -2.14 5.98 -18.67
N LEU A 103 -2.08 6.27 -17.36
CA LEU A 103 -0.84 6.68 -16.67
C LEU A 103 0.21 5.54 -16.64
N LYS A 104 -0.21 4.29 -16.46
CA LYS A 104 0.70 3.14 -16.54
C LYS A 104 1.15 2.85 -17.96
N ILE A 105 0.30 3.04 -18.95
CA ILE A 105 0.67 2.93 -20.37
C ILE A 105 1.77 3.93 -20.70
N SER A 106 1.66 5.21 -20.31
CA SER A 106 2.69 6.21 -20.57
C SER A 106 4.02 5.92 -19.86
N ALA A 107 3.98 5.44 -18.60
CA ALA A 107 5.19 5.10 -17.87
C ALA A 107 5.87 3.85 -18.45
N GLY A 108 5.11 2.83 -18.84
CA GLY A 108 5.62 1.61 -19.47
C GLY A 108 6.31 1.88 -20.81
N PHE A 109 5.73 2.71 -21.67
CA PHE A 109 6.35 3.09 -22.94
C PHE A 109 7.65 3.88 -22.75
N LEU A 110 7.69 4.82 -21.80
CA LEU A 110 8.92 5.59 -21.51
C LEU A 110 10.04 4.69 -20.98
N ILE A 111 9.73 3.73 -20.11
CA ILE A 111 10.70 2.76 -19.59
C ILE A 111 11.26 1.89 -20.73
N ILE A 112 10.40 1.38 -21.62
CA ILE A 112 10.82 0.57 -22.78
C ILE A 112 11.72 1.40 -23.71
N ILE A 113 11.35 2.65 -23.99
CA ILE A 113 12.15 3.55 -24.83
C ILE A 113 13.53 3.81 -24.18
N SER A 114 13.59 4.06 -22.88
CA SER A 114 14.87 4.25 -22.17
C SER A 114 15.75 3.00 -22.21
N ILE A 115 15.18 1.80 -22.07
CA ILE A 115 15.93 0.54 -22.16
C ILE A 115 16.47 0.33 -23.58
N VAL A 116 15.65 0.54 -24.62
CA VAL A 116 16.07 0.40 -26.02
C VAL A 116 17.17 1.40 -26.38
N ILE A 117 17.03 2.66 -25.97
CA ILE A 117 18.06 3.69 -26.15
C ILE A 117 19.34 3.29 -25.39
N GLY A 118 19.23 2.83 -24.15
CA GLY A 118 20.39 2.37 -23.37
C GLY A 118 21.12 1.19 -24.03
N VAL A 119 20.39 0.17 -24.50
CA VAL A 119 20.97 -0.99 -25.18
C VAL A 119 21.59 -0.59 -26.51
N THR A 120 20.92 0.22 -27.33
CA THR A 120 21.46 0.68 -28.61
C THR A 120 22.72 1.53 -28.41
N VAL A 121 22.74 2.46 -27.46
CA VAL A 121 23.95 3.21 -27.11
C VAL A 121 25.06 2.29 -26.62
N CYS A 122 24.76 1.30 -25.75
CA CYS A 122 25.74 0.32 -25.29
C CYS A 122 26.31 -0.52 -26.44
N VAL A 123 25.45 -0.97 -27.37
CA VAL A 123 25.85 -1.77 -28.54
C VAL A 123 26.66 -0.92 -29.51
N VAL A 124 26.23 0.29 -29.83
CA VAL A 124 26.99 1.23 -30.68
C VAL A 124 28.30 1.60 -30.03
N LYS A 125 28.33 1.86 -28.72
CA LYS A 125 29.56 2.13 -27.97
C LYS A 125 30.48 0.91 -27.97
N ARG A 126 29.96 -0.30 -27.78
CA ARG A 126 30.72 -1.56 -27.91
C ARG A 126 31.26 -1.73 -29.33
N ILE A 127 30.46 -1.53 -30.36
CA ILE A 127 30.88 -1.66 -31.77
C ILE A 127 31.89 -0.59 -32.14
N THR A 128 31.69 0.66 -31.73
CA THR A 128 32.63 1.76 -31.97
C THR A 128 33.91 1.62 -31.14
N LEU A 129 33.84 1.08 -29.91
CA LEU A 129 35.02 0.71 -29.11
C LEU A 129 35.75 -0.48 -29.71
N SER A 130 35.05 -1.52 -30.16
CA SER A 130 35.64 -2.65 -30.87
C SER A 130 36.23 -2.23 -32.21
N ARG A 131 35.61 -1.28 -32.93
CA ARG A 131 36.18 -0.66 -34.13
C ARG A 131 37.39 0.21 -33.79
N LYS A 132 37.34 1.03 -32.71
CA LYS A 132 38.47 1.85 -32.25
C LYS A 132 39.64 1.00 -31.77
N TYR A 133 39.36 -0.12 -31.11
CA TYR A 133 40.35 -1.13 -30.71
C TYR A 133 40.92 -1.86 -31.94
N SER A 134 40.07 -2.24 -32.91
CA SER A 134 40.50 -2.84 -34.17
C SER A 134 41.29 -1.88 -35.07
N VAL A 135 41.07 -0.56 -34.96
CA VAL A 135 41.87 0.50 -35.61
C VAL A 135 43.18 0.75 -34.84
N TYR A 136 43.21 0.53 -33.53
CA TYR A 136 44.42 0.64 -32.70
C TYR A 136 45.34 -0.59 -32.82
N GLN A 137 44.82 -1.73 -33.27
CA GLN A 137 45.59 -2.96 -33.54
C GLN A 137 46.24 -2.96 -34.95
N SER A 138 46.82 -1.83 -35.37
CA SER A 138 47.83 -1.78 -36.44
C SER A 138 49.23 -1.66 -35.82
N PRO A 139 50.26 -2.30 -36.40
CA PRO A 139 51.50 -2.64 -35.71
C PRO A 139 52.32 -1.41 -35.28
N VAL A 140 52.98 -1.54 -34.12
CA VAL A 140 53.92 -0.58 -33.52
C VAL A 140 54.95 -0.11 -34.56
N PRO A 141 55.24 1.20 -34.69
CA PRO A 141 56.27 1.66 -35.62
C PRO A 141 57.65 1.16 -35.18
N LEU A 142 58.33 0.44 -36.06
CA LEU A 142 59.73 0.01 -35.90
C LEU A 142 60.66 1.21 -36.15
N PHE A 143 61.44 1.61 -35.16
CA PHE A 143 62.47 2.65 -35.30
C PHE A 143 63.81 2.01 -35.71
N TYR A 144 64.39 2.49 -36.82
CA TYR A 144 65.69 2.05 -37.34
C TYR A 144 66.72 3.19 -37.21
N SER A 145 67.95 2.87 -36.80
CA SER A 145 69.11 3.78 -36.91
C SER A 145 70.23 3.06 -37.63
N GLY A 146 70.39 3.36 -38.93
CA GLY A 146 71.20 2.54 -39.85
C GLY A 146 70.56 1.16 -40.10
N ASP A 147 71.38 0.12 -40.30
CA ASP A 147 70.90 -1.25 -40.55
C ASP A 147 70.47 -2.01 -39.27
N LYS A 148 70.32 -1.32 -38.13
CA LYS A 148 69.92 -1.92 -36.84
C LYS A 148 68.57 -1.40 -36.36
N GLN A 149 67.76 -2.34 -35.88
CA GLN A 149 66.49 -2.10 -35.19
C GLN A 149 66.73 -1.70 -33.73
N ILE A 150 66.11 -0.61 -33.28
CA ILE A 150 66.19 -0.15 -31.89
C ILE A 150 64.82 -0.34 -31.22
N GLN A 151 64.78 -0.99 -30.06
CA GLN A 151 63.57 -1.10 -29.25
C GLN A 151 63.40 0.16 -28.37
N LEU A 152 62.15 0.61 -28.20
CA LEU A 152 61.77 1.84 -27.50
C LEU A 152 62.20 1.89 -26.02
N SER A 153 62.65 0.78 -25.44
CA SER A 153 63.18 0.69 -24.07
C SER A 153 64.60 1.25 -23.90
N GLU A 154 65.36 1.46 -24.97
CA GLU A 154 66.75 1.97 -24.91
C GLU A 154 66.84 3.51 -25.00
N ILE A 155 65.75 4.20 -25.35
CA ILE A 155 65.69 5.67 -25.44
C ILE A 155 65.43 6.32 -24.05
N GLU A 156 64.89 5.56 -23.09
CA GLU A 156 64.66 6.05 -21.72
C GLU A 156 65.91 6.02 -20.81
N GLN A 157 67.03 5.44 -21.25
CA GLN A 157 68.28 5.37 -20.45
C GLN A 157 69.35 6.39 -20.90
N GLY A 158 68.93 7.64 -21.13
CA GLY A 158 69.84 8.78 -21.25
C GLY A 158 70.57 9.07 -19.94
N HIS A 159 71.62 8.30 -19.65
CA HIS A 159 72.52 8.55 -18.52
C HIS A 159 73.71 9.40 -18.99
N TYR A 160 73.65 10.71 -18.76
CA TYR A 160 74.83 11.57 -18.75
C TYR A 160 75.03 12.06 -17.31
N GLN A 161 76.13 11.59 -16.72
CA GLN A 161 76.53 11.72 -15.32
C GLN A 161 76.71 13.18 -14.87
N THR A 162 76.51 13.48 -13.58
CA THR A 162 77.46 14.20 -12.69
C THR A 162 76.83 14.55 -11.33
N LEU A 163 77.36 13.99 -10.23
CA LEU A 163 77.86 14.71 -9.03
C LEU A 163 77.98 13.77 -7.81
N PHE A 164 79.25 13.59 -7.41
CA PHE A 164 79.85 13.01 -6.18
C PHE A 164 79.70 11.50 -5.90
#